data_AF-A0A1S8KMJ4-F1
#
_entry.id   AF-A0A1S8KMJ4-F1
#
_cell.length_a   1.000
_cell.length_b   1.000
_cell.length_c   1.000
_cell.angle_alpha   90.00
_cell.angle_beta   90.00
_cell.angle_gamma   90.00
#
_symmetry.space_group_name_H-M   'P 1'
#
loop_
_entity.id
_entity.type
_entity.pdbx_description
1 polymer ?
#
loop_
_entity_poly.entity_id
_entity_poly.type
_entity_poly.pdbx_seq_one_letter_code
_entity_poly.pdbx_strand_id
1 'polypeptide(L)' 'MKVYVPATTANIGPGFDSLGIALNLYNAYELCDKKSCKASHTLADDAFQKYFTALDKKAPPLCVCIVETSIPISRD' A
#
# COMPACT_ATOMS: atom_id res chain seq x y z
N MET A 1 -8.79 11.54 2.47
CA MET A 1 -9.34 10.18 2.30
C MET A 1 -8.39 9.20 2.94
N LYS A 2 -8.88 8.32 3.82
CA LYS A 2 -8.09 7.31 4.53
C LYS A 2 -8.40 5.90 4.00
N VAL A 3 -7.37 5.09 3.82
CA VAL A 3 -7.45 3.73 3.27
C VAL A 3 -6.81 2.76 4.26
N TYR A 4 -7.51 1.67 4.56
CA TYR A 4 -7.03 0.59 5.41
C TYR A 4 -6.74 -0.63 4.54
N VAL A 5 -5.52 -1.15 4.61
CA VAL A 5 -5.07 -2.28 3.80
C VAL A 5 -4.75 -3.46 4.72
N PRO A 6 -5.42 -4.61 4.57
CA PRO A 6 -5.19 -5.78 5.42
C PRO A 6 -3.85 -6.44 5.10
N ALA A 7 -3.24 -7.05 6.11
CA ALA A 7 -2.20 -8.03 5.92
C ALA A 7 -2.78 -9.25 5.22
N THR A 8 -1.94 -9.92 4.45
CA THR A 8 -2.29 -11.19 3.82
C THR A 8 -1.27 -12.26 4.21
N THR A 9 -1.71 -13.51 4.11
CA THR A 9 -0.84 -14.68 4.07
C THR A 9 -1.10 -15.43 2.75
N ALA A 10 -0.12 -16.19 2.27
CA ALA A 10 -0.16 -16.92 1.01
C ALA A 10 0.29 -18.38 1.20
N ASN A 11 0.13 -19.21 0.17
CA ASN A 11 0.57 -20.61 0.12
C ASN A 11 -0.05 -21.49 1.21
N ILE A 12 -1.36 -21.35 1.40
CA ILE A 12 -2.10 -22.12 2.41
C ILE A 12 -2.32 -23.54 1.91
N GLY A 13 -1.62 -24.50 2.53
CA GLY A 13 -1.72 -25.92 2.17
C GLY A 13 -1.22 -26.19 0.74
N PRO A 14 -1.90 -27.02 -0.08
CA PRO A 14 -1.45 -27.34 -1.43
C PRO A 14 -1.58 -26.19 -2.44
N GLY A 15 -2.17 -25.06 -2.06
CA GLY A 15 -2.45 -23.91 -2.93
C GLY A 15 -1.25 -22.98 -3.14
N PHE A 16 -0.12 -23.53 -3.54
CA PHE A 16 1.07 -22.75 -3.88
C PHE A 16 0.77 -21.75 -5.01
N ASP A 17 1.18 -20.49 -4.82
CA ASP A 17 1.03 -19.39 -5.79
C ASP A 17 -0.42 -19.13 -6.26
N SER A 18 -1.42 -19.55 -5.48
CA SER A 18 -2.84 -19.42 -5.86
C SER A 18 -3.76 -19.05 -4.70
N LEU A 19 -3.44 -19.48 -3.47
CA LEU A 19 -4.27 -19.19 -2.30
C LEU A 19 -3.62 -18.16 -1.39
N GLY A 20 -4.42 -17.17 -0.98
CA GLY A 20 -4.10 -16.25 0.09
C GLY A 20 -5.34 -15.86 0.90
N ILE A 21 -5.13 -15.44 2.15
CA ILE A 21 -6.18 -15.01 3.08
C ILE A 21 -5.82 -13.64 3.64
N ALA A 22 -6.81 -12.74 3.68
CA ALA A 22 -6.71 -11.47 4.38
C ALA A 22 -6.90 -11.67 5.90
N LEU A 23 -6.08 -10.99 6.69
CA LEU A 23 -6.09 -11.05 8.14
C LEU A 23 -6.67 -9.75 8.73
N ASN A 24 -7.20 -9.83 9.95
CA ASN A 24 -7.64 -8.68 10.73
C ASN A 24 -6.45 -7.91 11.36
N LEU A 25 -5.46 -7.54 10.53
CA LEU A 25 -4.27 -6.76 10.87
C LEU A 25 -4.04 -5.77 9.74
N TYR A 26 -3.84 -4.49 10.01
CA TYR A 26 -3.95 -3.45 8.98
C TYR A 26 -2.79 -2.46 9.00
N ASN A 27 -2.47 -1.92 7.83
CA ASN A 27 -1.81 -0.63 7.69
C ASN A 27 -2.86 0.40 7.28
N ALA A 28 -2.63 1.67 7.65
CA ALA A 28 -3.48 2.78 7.26
C ALA A 28 -2.67 3.84 6.51
N TYR A 29 -3.26 4.34 5.41
CA TYR A 29 -2.66 5.35 4.54
C TYR A 29 -3.64 6.48 4.26
N GLU A 30 -3.12 7.67 3.97
CA GLU A 30 -3.91 8.84 3.57
C GLU A 30 -3.29 9.56 2.37
N LEU A 31 -4.13 10.17 1.54
CA LEU A 31 -3.64 11.09 0.51
C LEU A 31 -3.34 12.46 1.12
N CYS A 32 -2.10 12.91 0.95
CA CYS A 32 -1.58 14.17 1.46
C CYS A 32 -1.14 15.09 0.32
N ASP A 33 -1.05 16.38 0.61
CA ASP A 33 -0.39 17.34 -0.27
C ASP A 33 1.08 16.98 -0.49
N LYS A 34 1.58 17.26 -1.70
CA LYS A 34 2.97 16.93 -2.08
C LYS A 34 4.05 17.59 -1.19
N LYS A 35 3.70 18.68 -0.49
CA LYS A 35 4.59 19.37 0.45
C LYS A 35 4.81 18.58 1.75
N SER A 36 3.87 17.71 2.09
CA SER A 36 3.86 16.94 3.34
C SER A 36 4.48 15.55 3.20
N CYS A 37 4.84 15.15 1.98
CA CYS A 37 5.51 13.87 1.75
C CYS A 37 6.89 13.90 2.40
N LYS A 38 7.22 12.88 3.19
CA LYS A 38 8.59 12.68 3.66
C LYS A 38 9.48 12.38 2.44
N ALA A 39 10.76 12.75 2.53
CA ALA A 39 11.70 12.62 1.41
C ALA A 39 11.97 11.17 0.96
N SER A 40 11.57 10.15 1.74
CA SER A 40 11.71 8.75 1.33
C SER A 40 10.55 8.34 0.43
N HIS A 41 10.86 8.10 -0.84
CA HIS A 41 9.98 7.47 -1.80
C HIS A 41 9.52 6.09 -1.30
N THR A 42 8.21 5.82 -1.26
CA THR A 42 7.65 4.55 -0.78
C THR A 42 7.02 3.73 -1.91
N LEU A 43 6.89 2.42 -1.72
CA LEU A 43 6.17 1.55 -2.67
C LEU A 43 4.69 1.95 -2.84
N ALA A 44 4.08 2.57 -1.82
CA ALA A 44 2.72 3.06 -1.90
C ALA A 44 2.60 4.28 -2.82
N ASP A 45 3.60 5.18 -2.79
CA ASP A 45 3.68 6.30 -3.73
C ASP A 45 3.87 5.82 -5.17
N ASP A 46 4.74 4.83 -5.39
CA ASP A 46 4.93 4.19 -6.69
C ASP A 46 3.63 3.60 -7.24
N ALA A 47 2.90 2.85 -6.40
CA ALA A 47 1.62 2.26 -6.78
C ALA A 47 0.60 3.33 -7.16
N PHE A 48 0.56 4.44 -6.41
CA PHE A 48 -0.30 5.58 -6.71
C PHE A 48 0.04 6.21 -8.07
N GLN A 49 1.32 6.45 -8.37
CA GLN A 49 1.74 6.99 -9.67
C GLN A 49 1.40 6.01 -10.81
N LYS A 50 1.71 4.73 -10.65
CA LYS A 50 1.42 3.69 -11.65
C LYS A 50 -0.06 3.55 -11.96
N TYR A 51 -0.93 3.71 -10.97
CA TYR A 51 -2.39 3.70 -11.18
C TYR A 51 -2.82 4.78 -12.18
N PHE A 52 -2.35 6.02 -12.04
CA PHE A 52 -2.70 7.08 -13.00
C PHE A 52 -2.06 6.89 -14.37
N THR A 53 -0.82 6.42 -14.42
CA THR A 53 -0.15 6.07 -15.67
C THR A 53 -0.93 4.99 -16.43
N ALA A 54 -1.46 3.97 -15.75
CA ALA A 54 -2.29 2.93 -16.36
C ALA A 54 -3.65 3.45 -16.88
N LEU A 55 -4.06 4.65 -16.48
CA LEU A 55 -5.26 5.33 -16.97
C LEU A 55 -4.96 6.39 -18.04
N ASP A 56 -3.72 6.44 -18.55
CA ASP A 56 -3.22 7.50 -19.44
C ASP A 56 -3.45 8.92 -18.88
N LYS A 57 -3.37 9.05 -17.55
CA LYS A 57 -3.59 10.30 -16.82
C LYS A 57 -2.34 10.68 -16.03
N LYS A 58 -2.15 12.00 -15.87
CA LYS A 58 -1.15 12.52 -14.93
C LYS A 58 -1.69 12.42 -13.51
N ALA A 59 -0.92 11.84 -12.60
CA ALA A 59 -1.28 11.82 -11.19
C ALA A 59 -1.43 13.25 -10.63
N PRO A 60 -2.41 13.51 -9.76
CA PRO A 60 -2.53 14.79 -9.07
C PRO A 60 -1.29 15.03 -8.19
N PRO A 61 -1.01 16.28 -7.78
CA PRO A 61 0.13 16.62 -6.93
C PRO A 61 -0.12 16.23 -5.46
N LEU A 62 -0.43 14.96 -5.25
CA LEU A 62 -0.64 14.30 -3.97
C LEU A 62 0.37 13.17 -3.79
N CYS A 63 0.54 12.72 -2.55
CA CYS A 63 1.31 11.51 -2.21
C CYS A 63 0.58 10.68 -1.17
N VAL A 64 1.10 9.47 -0.94
CA VAL A 64 0.55 8.51 0.01
C VAL A 64 1.32 8.62 1.34
N CYS A 65 0.68 9.24 2.33
CA CYS A 65 1.20 9.27 3.69
C CYS A 65 0.90 7.96 4.42
N ILE A 66 1.90 7.50 5.16
CA ILE A 66 1.76 6.42 6.12
C ILE A 66 1.14 6.99 7.41
N VAL A 67 -0.01 6.43 7.83
CA VAL A 67 -0.69 6.80 9.08
C VAL A 67 -0.41 5.77 10.16
N GLU A 68 -0.50 4.48 9.81
CA GLU A 68 -0.29 3.38 10.75
C GLU A 68 0.39 2.20 10.03
N THR A 69 1.38 1.60 10.68
CA THR A 69 2.12 0.42 10.18
C THR A 69 2.12 -0.69 11.21
N SER A 70 0.95 -1.30 11.43
CA SER A 70 0.81 -2.41 12.39
C SER A 70 1.18 -3.76 11.79
N ILE A 71 1.32 -3.85 10.46
CA ILE A 71 1.79 -5.05 9.76
C ILE A 71 3.33 -5.08 9.79
N PRO A 72 3.97 -6.09 10.41
CA PRO A 72 5.43 -6.19 10.45
C PRO A 72 6.02 -6.44 9.06
N ILE A 73 7.11 -5.73 8.76
CA ILE A 73 7.90 -5.86 7.53
C ILE A 73 8.94 -6.95 7.76
N SER A 74 8.91 -7.99 6.93
CA SER A 74 9.69 -9.22 7.12
C SER A 74 9.37 -9.90 8.47
N ARG A 75 9.21 -11.22 8.44
CA ARG A 75 8.97 -12.01 9.64
C ARG A 75 10.00 -13.12 9.59
N ASP A 76 11.13 -12.87 10.23
CA ASP A 76 12.20 -13.85 10.42
C ASP A 76 11.87 -14.81 11.57
#